data_AF-A0A0W0YL78-F1
#
_entry.id   AF-A0A0W0YL78-F1
#
_cell.length_a   1.000
_cell.length_b   1.000
_cell.length_c   1.000
_cell.angle_alpha   90.00
_cell.angle_beta   90.00
_cell.angle_gamma   90.00
#
_symmetry.space_group_name_H-M   'P 1'
#
loop_
_entity.id
_entity.type
_entity.pdbx_description
1 polymer ?
#
loop_
_entity_poly.entity_id
_entity_poly.type
_entity_poly.pdbx_seq_one_letter_code
_entity_poly.pdbx_strand_id
1 'polypeptide(L)'
;MHFPKFFVTYCVMDTDAGANPFGHACLIFSRQEKDKAPVEVIDSLGFYSQPSTTTNPFLNFLKSIFGLTIDLQDGHGIIKQEQMRWLDNKGLHGISFEVPEAQFDNLYKRYYTLMMTEDQVVAELNAELAAQNVEANGFTRFNAEKAKALAEGREPRLKPFHLTVDFFTLKGPDSSESYTCKNHALDLLAECQIISEELKSQLSSNDALKAFPAFSDITLHPLTLVSTGIPQTITSKKTGKFFYNHVWDKNALYWASPVNLIDKKPAFIDESLKEMLSRIQRIEYRLYEALRHSIDEEPENKEYHSLLNKQLQRVQHSAFLFHNADENQNTALLNARLKNADEVLNMASLAMNQERLNSSFLLRAWESIALHEALLGLLVMAVSAATLLTTPLGIGLFIAGATMAAYQGYGFYAEEKKHAETKELYETEHAMQLV
;
A
#
# COMPACT_ATOMS: atom_id res chain seq x y z
N MET A 1 21.20 -17.68 -21.03
CA MET A 1 20.58 -17.62 -19.70
C MET A 1 19.49 -18.68 -19.64
N HIS A 2 19.33 -19.37 -18.51
CA HIS A 2 18.30 -20.41 -18.36
C HIS A 2 17.03 -19.78 -17.78
N PHE A 3 15.87 -20.20 -18.27
CA PHE A 3 14.55 -19.83 -17.76
C PHE A 3 13.81 -21.12 -17.38
N PRO A 4 12.91 -21.08 -16.38
CA PRO A 4 12.48 -19.91 -15.61
C PRO A 4 13.58 -19.34 -14.70
N LYS A 5 13.49 -18.04 -14.40
CA LYS A 5 14.29 -17.38 -13.37
C LYS A 5 13.48 -17.24 -12.09
N PHE A 6 14.14 -17.39 -10.96
CA PHE A 6 13.53 -17.31 -9.65
C PHE A 6 14.18 -16.19 -8.84
N PHE A 7 13.35 -15.42 -8.16
CA PHE A 7 13.78 -14.31 -7.32
C PHE A 7 13.21 -14.46 -5.92
N VAL A 8 14.06 -14.22 -4.93
CA VAL A 8 13.64 -14.05 -3.54
C VAL A 8 13.97 -12.62 -3.15
N THR A 9 12.99 -11.87 -2.67
CA THR A 9 13.17 -10.47 -2.27
C THR A 9 12.97 -10.33 -0.77
N TYR A 10 13.99 -9.83 -0.09
CA TYR A 10 13.82 -9.29 1.26
C TYR A 10 13.20 -7.89 1.14
N CYS A 11 12.01 -7.72 1.69
CA CYS A 11 11.23 -6.51 1.56
C CYS A 11 10.82 -5.95 2.93
N VAL A 12 10.78 -4.63 3.01
CA VAL A 12 10.31 -3.85 4.14
C VAL A 12 9.14 -2.99 3.68
N MET A 13 8.02 -3.12 4.39
CA MET A 13 6.84 -2.26 4.29
C MET A 13 6.98 -1.09 5.28
N ASP A 14 6.81 0.14 4.79
CA ASP A 14 6.68 1.34 5.63
C ASP A 14 5.20 1.69 5.92
N THR A 15 4.96 2.86 6.50
CA THR A 15 3.61 3.31 6.87
C THR A 15 2.70 3.56 5.67
N ASP A 16 3.25 3.89 4.49
CA ASP A 16 2.47 4.05 3.26
C ASP A 16 1.90 2.70 2.78
N ALA A 17 2.60 1.61 3.09
CA ALA A 17 2.14 0.23 2.82
C ALA A 17 1.18 -0.30 3.91
N GLY A 18 0.89 0.51 4.93
CA GLY A 18 0.03 0.15 6.06
C GLY A 18 0.75 -0.55 7.21
N ALA A 19 2.08 -0.56 7.22
CA ALA A 19 2.84 -1.05 8.37
C ALA A 19 2.80 -0.06 9.55
N ASN A 20 3.23 -0.52 10.72
CA ASN A 20 3.42 0.36 11.88
C ASN A 20 4.64 1.29 11.65
N PRO A 21 4.89 2.30 12.52
CA PRO A 21 6.03 3.23 12.35
C PRO A 21 7.41 2.59 12.32
N PHE A 22 7.53 1.35 12.78
CA PHE A 22 8.77 0.57 12.76
C PHE A 22 8.90 -0.30 11.50
N GLY A 23 7.88 -0.30 10.66
CA GLY A 23 7.82 -1.10 9.46
C GLY A 23 7.57 -2.58 9.73
N HIS A 24 7.51 -3.34 8.64
CA HIS A 24 7.33 -4.79 8.68
C HIS A 24 8.16 -5.45 7.59
N ALA A 25 8.98 -6.42 7.96
CA ALA A 25 9.80 -7.18 7.02
C ALA A 25 9.07 -8.44 6.56
N CYS A 26 9.20 -8.74 5.27
CA CYS A 26 8.62 -9.92 4.63
C CYS A 26 9.55 -10.45 3.53
N LEU A 27 9.30 -11.68 3.09
CA LEU A 27 9.91 -12.26 1.90
C LEU A 27 8.89 -12.30 0.77
N ILE A 28 9.32 -11.98 -0.45
CA ILE A 28 8.51 -12.08 -1.66
C ILE A 28 9.16 -13.11 -2.59
N PHE A 29 8.37 -14.06 -3.06
CA PHE A 29 8.78 -15.14 -3.96
C PHE A 29 8.29 -14.83 -5.36
N SER A 30 9.20 -14.69 -6.32
CA SER A 30 8.84 -14.31 -7.69
C SER A 30 9.47 -15.23 -8.74
N ARG A 31 8.81 -15.33 -9.89
CA ARG A 31 9.24 -16.16 -11.01
C ARG A 31 9.09 -15.41 -12.33
N GLN A 32 10.02 -15.63 -13.24
CA GLN A 32 9.97 -15.14 -14.62
C GLN A 32 10.12 -16.30 -15.60
N GLU A 33 9.08 -16.57 -16.38
CA GLU A 33 9.00 -17.74 -17.26
C GLU A 33 9.92 -17.67 -18.49
N LYS A 34 10.09 -16.48 -19.06
CA LYS A 34 10.85 -16.27 -20.30
C LYS A 34 11.54 -14.91 -20.27
N ASP A 35 12.48 -14.72 -21.20
CA ASP A 35 13.10 -13.42 -21.39
C ASP A 35 12.06 -12.35 -21.70
N LYS A 36 12.14 -11.22 -20.98
CA LYS A 36 11.19 -10.09 -21.05
C LYS A 36 9.75 -10.41 -20.68
N ALA A 37 9.45 -11.63 -20.21
CA ALA A 37 8.14 -11.93 -19.64
C ALA A 37 7.97 -11.14 -18.33
N PRO A 38 6.73 -10.82 -17.96
CA PRO A 38 6.41 -10.30 -16.62
C PRO A 38 7.03 -11.16 -15.53
N VAL A 39 7.53 -10.50 -14.48
CA VAL A 39 7.95 -11.19 -13.27
C VAL A 39 6.73 -11.28 -12.37
N GLU A 40 6.24 -12.50 -12.16
CA GLU A 40 5.08 -12.79 -11.32
C GLU A 40 5.53 -13.02 -9.89
N VAL A 41 4.83 -12.42 -8.93
CA VAL A 41 4.94 -12.77 -7.52
C VAL A 41 4.05 -13.99 -7.29
N ILE A 42 4.67 -15.11 -6.92
CA ILE A 42 4.01 -16.39 -6.68
C ILE A 42 3.49 -16.48 -5.25
N ASP A 43 4.23 -15.90 -4.30
CA ASP A 43 3.87 -15.95 -2.88
C ASP A 43 4.61 -14.87 -2.10
N SER A 44 4.22 -14.70 -0.84
CA SER A 44 4.83 -13.77 0.10
C SER A 44 4.69 -14.26 1.53
N LEU A 45 5.59 -13.81 2.39
CA LEU A 45 5.72 -14.33 3.73
C LEU A 45 6.07 -13.24 4.74
N GLY A 46 5.28 -13.13 5.80
CA GLY A 46 5.61 -12.34 6.97
C GLY A 46 5.61 -13.13 8.26
N PHE A 47 6.27 -12.57 9.26
CA PHE A 47 6.30 -13.11 10.61
C PHE A 47 5.76 -12.07 11.59
N TYR A 48 4.73 -12.42 12.35
CA TYR A 48 3.91 -11.47 13.09
C TYR A 48 3.91 -11.74 14.58
N SER A 49 4.05 -10.69 15.39
CA SER A 49 3.79 -10.77 16.83
C SER A 49 2.34 -11.19 17.10
N GLN A 50 2.12 -11.93 18.18
CA GLN A 50 0.77 -12.15 18.72
C GLN A 50 0.20 -10.90 19.41
N PRO A 51 -1.14 -10.79 19.57
CA PRO A 51 -1.75 -9.72 20.34
C PRO A 51 -1.12 -9.58 21.72
N SER A 52 -0.77 -8.34 22.07
CA SER A 52 -0.05 -7.98 23.30
C SER A 52 -0.66 -8.59 24.55
N THR A 53 0.14 -9.36 25.27
CA THR A 53 -0.11 -9.77 26.65
C THR A 53 0.74 -8.99 27.66
N THR A 54 1.42 -7.93 27.20
CA THR A 54 2.31 -7.11 28.03
C THR A 54 1.63 -6.72 29.35
N THR A 55 2.11 -7.28 30.44
CA THR A 55 1.57 -7.06 31.80
C THR A 55 2.26 -5.92 32.53
N ASN A 56 3.47 -5.54 32.07
CA ASN A 56 4.26 -4.47 32.69
C ASN A 56 3.62 -3.09 32.42
N PRO A 57 3.20 -2.34 33.47
CA PRO A 57 2.53 -1.05 33.31
C PRO A 57 3.38 0.01 32.61
N PHE A 58 4.70 0.00 32.80
CA PHE A 58 5.61 0.95 32.17
C PHE A 58 5.77 0.66 30.67
N LEU A 59 5.92 -0.60 30.29
CA LEU A 59 5.95 -1.00 28.88
C LEU A 59 4.60 -0.71 28.19
N ASN A 60 3.48 -0.93 28.87
CA ASN A 60 2.15 -0.57 28.36
C ASN A 60 2.00 0.94 28.15
N PHE A 61 2.52 1.76 29.06
CA PHE A 61 2.53 3.22 28.91
C PHE A 61 3.35 3.65 27.69
N LEU A 62 4.57 3.12 27.53
CA LEU A 62 5.41 3.40 26.35
C LEU A 62 4.72 2.98 25.04
N LYS A 63 4.11 1.80 25.00
CA LYS A 63 3.36 1.33 23.83
C LYS A 63 2.22 2.27 23.45
N SER A 64 1.50 2.79 24.45
CA SER A 64 0.42 3.74 24.22
C SER A 64 0.91 5.06 23.62
N ILE A 65 2.11 5.53 23.98
CA ILE A 65 2.69 6.76 23.42
C ILE A 65 3.06 6.57 21.96
N PHE A 66 3.63 5.41 21.60
CA PHE A 66 4.11 5.13 20.25
C PHE A 66 3.09 4.39 19.35
N GLY A 67 1.87 4.16 19.83
CA GLY A 67 0.82 3.47 19.06
C GLY A 67 1.12 1.99 18.78
N LEU A 68 1.93 1.34 19.62
CA LEU A 68 2.39 -0.03 19.42
C LEU A 68 1.38 -1.08 19.91
N THR A 69 0.97 -2.00 19.01
CA THR A 69 0.13 -3.15 19.35
C THR A 69 0.89 -4.48 19.46
N ILE A 70 2.21 -4.47 19.25
CA ILE A 70 3.09 -5.64 19.29
C ILE A 70 3.34 -6.12 20.72
N ASP A 71 3.56 -7.41 20.98
CA ASP A 71 4.00 -7.85 22.31
C ASP A 71 5.47 -7.45 22.55
N LEU A 72 5.74 -6.86 23.71
CA LEU A 72 7.09 -6.50 24.18
C LEU A 72 7.60 -7.48 25.25
N GLN A 73 6.86 -8.56 25.52
CA GLN A 73 7.25 -9.64 26.42
C GLN A 73 7.39 -10.96 25.65
N ASP A 74 8.26 -11.85 26.14
CA ASP A 74 8.69 -13.16 25.60
C ASP A 74 7.57 -14.05 25.04
N GLY A 75 7.04 -13.72 23.87
CA GLY A 75 6.06 -14.51 23.14
C GLY A 75 6.70 -15.25 21.97
N HIS A 76 5.85 -15.94 21.20
CA HIS A 76 6.21 -16.46 19.89
C HIS A 76 5.60 -15.60 18.78
N GLY A 77 6.23 -15.58 17.60
CA GLY A 77 5.63 -15.02 16.40
C GLY A 77 4.77 -16.05 15.68
N ILE A 78 4.02 -15.59 14.67
CA ILE A 78 3.26 -16.44 13.77
C ILE A 78 3.61 -16.10 12.33
N ILE A 79 3.89 -17.15 11.57
CA ILE A 79 4.19 -17.09 10.16
C ILE A 79 2.87 -16.98 9.38
N LYS A 80 2.77 -16.01 8.46
CA LYS A 80 1.58 -15.82 7.61
C LYS A 80 1.94 -15.38 6.21
N GLN A 81 1.11 -15.80 5.25
CA GLN A 81 1.12 -15.20 3.92
C GLN A 81 0.73 -13.71 4.01
N GLU A 82 1.50 -12.84 3.37
CA GLU A 82 1.16 -11.41 3.34
C GLU A 82 -0.10 -11.17 2.53
N GLN A 83 -0.88 -10.15 2.87
CA GLN A 83 -2.07 -9.83 2.07
C GLN A 83 -1.66 -9.01 0.84
N MET A 84 -2.18 -9.36 -0.34
CA MET A 84 -1.87 -8.64 -1.60
C MET A 84 -2.06 -7.13 -1.50
N ARG A 85 -3.10 -6.66 -0.80
CA ARG A 85 -3.38 -5.23 -0.58
C ARG A 85 -2.24 -4.43 0.07
N TRP A 86 -1.33 -5.11 0.78
CA TRP A 86 -0.17 -4.46 1.39
C TRP A 86 1.01 -4.39 0.42
N LEU A 87 1.02 -5.28 -0.57
CA LEU A 87 2.12 -5.44 -1.50
C LEU A 87 1.94 -4.63 -2.79
N ASP A 88 0.71 -4.35 -3.20
CA ASP A 88 0.42 -3.48 -4.35
C ASP A 88 0.29 -2.00 -3.96
N ASN A 89 0.51 -1.66 -2.69
CA ASN A 89 0.51 -0.28 -2.19
C ASN A 89 1.88 0.39 -2.34
N LYS A 90 1.91 1.71 -2.13
CA LYS A 90 3.15 2.47 -1.96
C LYS A 90 3.85 2.01 -0.68
N GLY A 91 5.17 2.16 -0.59
CA GLY A 91 5.89 1.96 0.66
C GLY A 91 6.62 0.63 0.80
N LEU A 92 6.74 -0.12 -0.28
CA LEU A 92 7.64 -1.27 -0.35
C LEU A 92 9.05 -0.81 -0.69
N HIS A 93 10.01 -1.32 0.06
CA HIS A 93 11.44 -1.19 -0.20
C HIS A 93 12.10 -2.55 -0.06
N GLY A 94 13.16 -2.82 -0.80
CA GLY A 94 13.82 -4.11 -0.64
C GLY A 94 14.96 -4.38 -1.58
N ILE A 95 15.44 -5.61 -1.50
CA ILE A 95 16.57 -6.14 -2.25
C ILE A 95 16.26 -7.56 -2.68
N SER A 96 16.61 -7.89 -3.92
CA SER A 96 16.26 -9.16 -4.55
C SER A 96 17.50 -9.98 -4.87
N PHE A 97 17.32 -11.29 -4.82
CA PHE A 97 18.33 -12.29 -5.11
C PHE A 97 17.82 -13.17 -6.25
N GLU A 98 18.55 -13.22 -7.37
CA GLU A 98 18.30 -14.22 -8.42
C GLU A 98 18.91 -15.54 -7.94
N VAL A 99 18.08 -16.56 -7.74
CA VAL A 99 18.50 -17.83 -7.12
C VAL A 99 18.26 -19.02 -8.06
N PRO A 100 19.05 -20.09 -7.95
CA PRO A 100 18.73 -21.36 -8.59
C PRO A 100 17.39 -21.92 -8.11
N GLU A 101 16.66 -22.60 -9.01
CA GLU A 101 15.38 -23.25 -8.71
C GLU A 101 15.44 -24.14 -7.46
N ALA A 102 16.51 -24.92 -7.30
CA ALA A 102 16.68 -25.79 -6.13
C ALA A 102 16.76 -25.03 -4.79
N GLN A 103 17.37 -23.84 -4.76
CA GLN A 103 17.40 -23.00 -3.56
C GLN A 103 16.05 -22.34 -3.30
N PHE A 104 15.39 -21.87 -4.37
CA PHE A 104 14.04 -21.31 -4.30
C PHE A 104 13.04 -22.33 -3.72
N ASP A 105 13.01 -23.53 -4.30
CA ASP A 105 12.15 -24.64 -3.85
C ASP A 105 12.45 -25.07 -2.42
N ASN A 106 13.72 -25.07 -2.01
CA ASN A 106 14.11 -25.41 -0.65
C ASN A 106 13.56 -24.38 0.34
N LEU A 107 13.78 -23.09 0.11
CA LEU A 107 13.24 -22.02 0.96
C LEU A 107 11.71 -22.06 0.99
N TYR A 108 11.07 -22.22 -0.17
CA TYR A 108 9.62 -22.29 -0.29
C TYR A 108 9.03 -23.46 0.52
N LYS A 109 9.56 -24.67 0.34
CA LYS A 109 9.13 -25.86 1.10
C LYS A 109 9.40 -25.72 2.60
N ARG A 110 10.56 -25.15 2.97
CA ARG A 110 10.94 -24.91 4.36
C ARG A 110 9.93 -23.99 5.04
N TYR A 111 9.53 -22.91 4.36
CA TYR A 111 8.51 -22.00 4.85
C TYR A 111 7.17 -22.72 5.10
N TYR A 112 6.61 -23.41 4.11
CA TYR A 112 5.33 -24.12 4.29
C TYR A 112 5.40 -25.14 5.44
N THR A 113 6.53 -25.83 5.56
CA THR A 113 6.76 -26.79 6.65
C THR A 113 6.73 -26.09 8.01
N LEU A 114 7.37 -24.93 8.15
CA LEU A 114 7.37 -24.17 9.40
C LEU A 114 5.96 -23.67 9.74
N MET A 115 5.22 -23.13 8.77
CA MET A 115 3.84 -22.66 8.98
C MET A 115 2.92 -23.80 9.43
N MET A 116 2.96 -24.96 8.77
CA MET A 116 2.17 -26.13 9.16
C MET A 116 2.57 -26.67 10.54
N THR A 117 3.87 -26.68 10.85
CA THR A 117 4.37 -27.10 12.16
C THR A 117 3.87 -26.14 13.24
N GLU A 118 3.93 -24.84 13.00
CA GLU A 118 3.47 -23.82 13.94
C GLU A 118 1.98 -23.96 14.23
N ASP A 119 1.13 -24.11 13.21
CA ASP A 119 -0.32 -24.30 13.37
C ASP A 119 -0.63 -25.55 14.22
N GLN A 120 0.07 -26.66 13.94
CA GLN A 120 -0.08 -27.90 14.70
C GLN A 120 0.31 -27.71 16.17
N VAL A 121 1.45 -27.06 16.43
CA VAL A 121 1.96 -26.83 17.78
C VAL A 121 1.08 -25.87 18.56
N VAL A 122 0.57 -24.82 17.92
CA VAL A 122 -0.38 -23.89 18.54
C VAL A 122 -1.68 -24.62 18.92
N ALA A 123 -2.19 -25.50 18.06
CA ALA A 123 -3.39 -26.29 18.37
C ALA A 123 -3.15 -27.27 19.54
N GLU A 124 -2.00 -27.98 19.55
CA GLU A 124 -1.56 -28.87 20.62
C GLU A 124 -1.50 -28.13 21.96
N LEU A 125 -0.78 -27.01 22.01
CA LEU A 125 -0.59 -26.23 23.23
C LEU A 125 -1.89 -25.57 23.72
N ASN A 126 -2.77 -25.14 22.80
CA ASN A 126 -4.08 -24.60 23.18
C ASN A 126 -4.92 -25.65 23.93
N ALA A 127 -4.94 -26.89 23.45
CA ALA A 127 -5.69 -27.97 24.08
C ALA A 127 -5.14 -28.31 25.47
N GLU A 128 -3.81 -28.32 25.62
CA GLU A 128 -3.16 -28.60 26.89
C GLU A 128 -3.33 -27.48 27.92
N LEU A 129 -3.15 -26.23 27.51
CA LEU A 129 -3.36 -25.07 28.38
C LEU A 129 -4.83 -25.00 28.83
N ALA A 130 -5.78 -25.28 27.94
CA ALA A 130 -7.19 -25.39 28.29
C ALA A 130 -7.45 -26.50 29.32
N ALA A 131 -6.83 -27.67 29.18
CA ALA A 131 -6.94 -28.76 30.16
C ALA A 131 -6.37 -28.37 31.55
N GLN A 132 -5.43 -27.42 31.58
CA GLN A 132 -4.84 -26.88 32.81
C GLN A 132 -5.57 -25.63 33.34
N ASN A 133 -6.67 -25.20 32.70
CA ASN A 133 -7.35 -23.93 32.97
C ASN A 133 -6.42 -22.70 32.88
N VAL A 134 -5.43 -22.74 31.99
CA VAL A 134 -4.54 -21.62 31.69
C VAL A 134 -5.00 -20.95 30.39
N GLU A 135 -5.13 -19.62 30.40
CA GLU A 135 -5.47 -18.88 29.20
C GLU A 135 -4.36 -18.99 28.15
N ALA A 136 -4.74 -19.43 26.94
CA ALA A 136 -3.80 -19.62 25.85
C ALA A 136 -3.53 -18.31 25.10
N ASN A 137 -2.29 -17.84 25.17
CA ASN A 137 -1.82 -16.65 24.49
C ASN A 137 -0.36 -16.82 24.03
N GLY A 138 0.22 -15.79 23.38
CA GLY A 138 1.58 -15.87 22.83
C GLY A 138 2.64 -16.22 23.89
N PHE A 139 2.54 -15.66 25.09
CA PHE A 139 3.48 -15.90 26.19
C PHE A 139 3.31 -17.30 26.79
N THR A 140 2.07 -17.70 27.14
CA THR A 140 1.82 -19.00 27.79
C THR A 140 2.13 -20.18 26.88
N ARG A 141 1.81 -20.07 25.58
CA ARG A 141 2.20 -21.07 24.57
C ARG A 141 3.71 -21.19 24.45
N PHE A 142 4.41 -20.06 24.33
CA PHE A 142 5.85 -20.10 24.10
C PHE A 142 6.61 -20.68 25.30
N ASN A 143 6.20 -20.36 26.52
CA ASN A 143 6.78 -20.96 27.73
C ASN A 143 6.50 -22.45 27.85
N ALA A 144 5.28 -22.89 27.52
CA ALA A 144 4.94 -24.31 27.50
C ALA A 144 5.78 -25.07 26.45
N GLU A 145 5.94 -24.52 25.25
CA GLU A 145 6.79 -25.10 24.21
C GLU A 145 8.26 -25.15 24.61
N LYS A 146 8.79 -24.07 25.20
CA LYS A 146 10.18 -24.04 25.73
C LYS A 146 10.40 -25.14 26.77
N ALA A 147 9.45 -25.30 27.71
CA ALA A 147 9.55 -26.33 28.75
C ALA A 147 9.53 -27.75 28.16
N LYS A 148 8.66 -28.00 27.17
CA LYS A 148 8.62 -29.27 26.43
C LYS A 148 9.88 -29.54 25.64
N ALA A 149 10.34 -28.56 24.88
CA ALA A 149 11.54 -28.64 24.06
C ALA A 149 12.77 -28.98 24.95
N LEU A 150 12.87 -28.33 26.11
CA LEU A 150 13.90 -28.62 27.11
C LEU A 150 13.79 -30.05 27.67
N ALA A 151 12.58 -30.51 28.00
CA ALA A 151 12.35 -31.87 28.51
C ALA A 151 12.67 -32.95 27.46
N GLU A 152 12.45 -32.66 26.18
CA GLU A 152 12.67 -33.57 25.05
C GLU A 152 14.08 -33.44 24.44
N GLY A 153 14.91 -32.50 24.91
CA GLY A 153 16.26 -32.27 24.40
C GLY A 153 16.29 -31.77 22.95
N ARG A 154 15.30 -30.97 22.55
CA ARG A 154 15.20 -30.37 21.20
C ARG A 154 15.05 -28.86 21.27
N GLU A 155 15.22 -28.20 20.12
CA GLU A 155 14.88 -26.78 19.98
C GLU A 155 13.36 -26.55 20.01
N PRO A 156 12.89 -25.40 20.53
CA PRO A 156 11.50 -24.99 20.42
C PRO A 156 11.03 -24.94 18.96
N ARG A 157 9.85 -25.51 18.71
CA ARG A 157 9.19 -25.48 17.39
C ARG A 157 8.66 -24.09 17.06
N LEU A 158 8.18 -23.37 18.07
CA LEU A 158 7.76 -21.97 17.98
C LEU A 158 8.98 -21.06 18.07
N LYS A 159 9.09 -20.07 17.18
CA LYS A 159 10.16 -19.07 17.20
C LYS A 159 9.76 -17.86 18.05
N PRO A 160 10.70 -17.28 18.81
CA PRO A 160 10.40 -16.10 19.61
C PRO A 160 9.90 -14.95 18.73
N PHE A 161 9.10 -14.06 19.30
CA PHE A 161 8.92 -12.72 18.75
C PHE A 161 8.90 -11.74 19.91
N HIS A 162 9.93 -10.90 19.99
CA HIS A 162 10.06 -9.91 21.05
C HIS A 162 10.93 -8.75 20.57
N LEU A 163 10.60 -7.56 21.07
CA LEU A 163 11.37 -6.35 20.85
C LEU A 163 11.92 -5.89 22.21
N THR A 164 13.24 -5.95 22.34
CA THR A 164 13.99 -5.49 23.51
C THR A 164 14.76 -4.24 23.12
N VAL A 165 14.61 -3.16 23.88
CA VAL A 165 15.41 -1.94 23.71
C VAL A 165 16.06 -1.59 25.04
N ASP A 166 17.39 -1.71 25.10
CA ASP A 166 18.20 -1.21 26.20
C ASP A 166 18.61 0.24 25.90
N PHE A 167 17.96 1.19 26.56
CA PHE A 167 18.24 2.62 26.40
C PHE A 167 19.53 3.08 27.12
N PHE A 168 20.12 2.25 27.97
CA PHE A 168 21.19 2.65 28.88
C PHE A 168 22.59 2.17 28.46
N THR A 169 22.76 1.69 27.23
CA THR A 169 24.10 1.35 26.74
C THR A 169 24.92 2.62 26.43
N LEU A 170 26.24 2.54 26.63
CA LEU A 170 27.17 3.65 26.36
C LEU A 170 27.19 4.09 24.88
N LYS A 171 26.60 3.30 23.97
CA LYS A 171 26.56 3.56 22.52
C LYS A 171 25.22 4.09 22.04
N GLY A 172 24.27 4.34 22.95
CA GLY A 172 22.88 4.70 22.63
C GLY A 172 21.93 3.53 22.87
N PRO A 173 20.68 3.62 22.40
CA PRO A 173 19.74 2.54 22.58
C PRO A 173 20.19 1.30 21.76
N ASP A 174 20.17 0.12 22.37
CA ASP A 174 20.57 -1.16 21.77
C ASP A 174 19.37 -2.10 21.71
N SER A 175 19.24 -2.81 20.59
CA SER A 175 18.17 -3.76 20.35
C SER A 175 18.68 -5.12 19.91
N SER A 176 19.97 -5.38 20.08
CA SER A 176 20.66 -6.63 19.72
C SER A 176 19.95 -7.88 20.22
N GLU A 177 19.28 -7.79 21.37
CA GLU A 177 18.52 -8.89 21.99
C GLU A 177 17.11 -9.08 21.39
N SER A 178 16.70 -8.31 20.38
CA SER A 178 15.39 -8.43 19.74
C SER A 178 15.33 -9.56 18.72
N TYR A 179 14.18 -10.23 18.62
CA TYR A 179 13.89 -11.18 17.54
C TYR A 179 12.54 -10.83 16.91
N THR A 180 12.59 -10.30 15.68
CA THR A 180 11.44 -9.72 14.98
C THR A 180 11.23 -10.35 13.61
N CYS A 181 10.27 -9.82 12.84
CA CYS A 181 10.06 -10.18 11.44
C CYS A 181 11.33 -10.07 10.58
N LYS A 182 12.15 -9.06 10.87
CA LYS A 182 13.45 -8.83 10.21
C LYS A 182 14.41 -9.99 10.45
N ASN A 183 14.64 -10.32 11.72
CA ASN A 183 15.57 -11.40 12.10
C ASN A 183 15.12 -12.73 11.50
N HIS A 184 13.83 -13.05 11.62
CA HIS A 184 13.29 -14.30 11.11
C HIS A 184 13.45 -14.44 9.58
N ALA A 185 13.14 -13.38 8.83
CA ALA A 185 13.31 -13.39 7.38
C ALA A 185 14.79 -13.58 6.98
N LEU A 186 15.71 -12.88 7.65
CA LEU A 186 17.14 -12.99 7.36
C LEU A 186 17.73 -14.35 7.78
N ASP A 187 17.27 -14.94 8.89
CA ASP A 187 17.63 -16.29 9.31
C ASP A 187 17.26 -17.30 8.23
N LEU A 188 16.03 -17.25 7.71
CA LEU A 188 15.57 -18.16 6.65
C LEU A 188 16.40 -18.05 5.37
N LEU A 189 16.74 -16.82 4.96
CA LEU A 189 17.59 -16.60 3.80
C LEU A 189 19.00 -17.17 3.99
N ALA A 190 19.58 -17.02 5.19
CA ALA A 190 20.90 -17.54 5.50
C ALA A 190 20.93 -19.07 5.64
N GLU A 191 19.93 -19.65 6.34
CA GLU A 191 19.76 -21.11 6.47
C GLU A 191 19.64 -21.79 5.09
N CYS A 192 18.98 -21.14 4.13
CA CYS A 192 18.82 -21.63 2.76
C CYS A 192 19.96 -21.24 1.81
N GLN A 193 21.04 -20.63 2.33
CA GLN A 193 22.23 -20.23 1.57
C GLN A 193 21.94 -19.25 0.42
N ILE A 194 20.95 -18.38 0.59
CA ILE A 194 20.62 -17.30 -0.35
C ILE A 194 21.46 -16.06 -0.05
N ILE A 195 21.72 -15.79 1.23
CA ILE A 195 22.61 -14.72 1.69
C ILE A 195 23.73 -15.29 2.54
N SER A 196 24.87 -14.60 2.58
CA SER A 196 25.97 -14.93 3.49
C SER A 196 25.70 -14.37 4.89
N GLU A 197 26.41 -14.89 5.90
CA GLU A 197 26.34 -14.38 7.28
C GLU A 197 26.81 -12.93 7.38
N GLU A 198 27.75 -12.51 6.54
CA GLU A 198 28.20 -11.12 6.47
C GLU A 198 27.08 -10.19 5.98
N LEU A 199 26.37 -10.59 4.92
CA LEU A 199 25.24 -9.82 4.40
C LEU A 199 24.06 -9.81 5.38
N LYS A 200 23.79 -10.95 6.02
CA LYS A 200 22.81 -11.03 7.11
C LYS A 200 23.13 -10.02 8.20
N SER A 201 24.38 -9.94 8.66
CA SER A 201 24.82 -9.00 9.69
C SER A 201 24.64 -7.53 9.28
N GLN A 202 24.95 -7.19 8.02
CA GLN A 202 24.72 -5.85 7.48
C GLN A 202 23.23 -5.48 7.42
N LEU A 203 22.38 -6.43 7.03
CA LEU A 203 20.94 -6.23 7.00
C LEU A 203 20.37 -6.17 8.43
N SER A 204 20.90 -6.95 9.37
CA SER A 204 20.36 -7.11 10.73
C SER A 204 20.77 -6.02 11.73
N SER A 205 21.74 -5.17 11.41
CA SER A 205 22.40 -4.15 12.26
C SER A 205 21.73 -3.84 13.62
N ASN A 206 22.49 -4.02 14.70
CA ASN A 206 22.01 -4.07 16.08
C ASN A 206 21.79 -2.72 16.79
N ASP A 207 22.09 -1.59 16.15
CA ASP A 207 21.74 -0.27 16.68
C ASP A 207 20.21 -0.18 16.83
N ALA A 208 19.64 0.31 17.94
CA ALA A 208 18.18 0.31 18.11
C ALA A 208 17.45 1.23 17.14
N LEU A 209 18.14 2.24 16.60
CA LEU A 209 17.64 2.97 15.45
C LEU A 209 17.66 2.13 14.17
N LYS A 210 18.19 0.90 14.19
CA LYS A 210 18.38 -0.05 13.08
C LYS A 210 17.80 -1.44 13.32
N ALA A 211 17.28 -1.76 14.50
CA ALA A 211 16.52 -2.99 14.75
C ALA A 211 15.29 -3.11 13.85
N PHE A 212 14.67 -1.96 13.60
CA PHE A 212 13.41 -1.92 12.90
C PHE A 212 13.63 -2.13 11.40
N PRO A 213 12.75 -2.88 10.72
CA PRO A 213 12.80 -3.07 9.28
C PRO A 213 13.10 -1.79 8.48
N ALA A 214 12.50 -0.66 8.88
CA ALA A 214 12.67 0.65 8.24
C ALA A 214 14.12 1.19 8.23
N PHE A 215 15.01 0.59 9.04
CA PHE A 215 16.36 1.07 9.23
C PHE A 215 17.35 -0.08 9.06
N SER A 216 18.22 0.02 8.05
CA SER A 216 19.28 -0.94 7.75
C SER A 216 20.54 -0.20 7.32
N ASP A 217 21.72 -0.82 7.49
CA ASP A 217 22.99 -0.24 7.03
C ASP A 217 23.11 -0.25 5.50
N ILE A 218 22.28 -1.04 4.84
CA ILE A 218 22.11 -1.07 3.39
C ILE A 218 20.87 -0.26 3.03
N THR A 219 21.01 0.64 2.06
CA THR A 219 19.87 1.34 1.47
C THR A 219 18.97 0.35 0.74
N LEU A 220 17.75 0.18 1.21
CA LEU A 220 16.71 -0.58 0.50
C LEU A 220 16.05 0.34 -0.52
N HIS A 221 16.02 -0.09 -1.78
CA HIS A 221 15.42 0.71 -2.84
C HIS A 221 13.91 0.48 -2.89
N PRO A 222 13.13 1.51 -3.29
CA PRO A 222 11.69 1.33 -3.48
C PRO A 222 11.41 0.18 -4.45
N LEU A 223 10.27 -0.47 -4.28
CA LEU A 223 9.76 -1.50 -5.17
C LEU A 223 8.33 -1.12 -5.57
N THR A 224 7.90 -1.50 -6.77
CA THR A 224 6.54 -1.24 -7.23
C THR A 224 5.98 -2.52 -7.83
N LEU A 225 4.91 -3.01 -7.20
CA LEU A 225 4.14 -4.16 -7.67
C LEU A 225 2.76 -3.68 -8.14
N VAL A 226 2.12 -4.47 -8.97
CA VAL A 226 0.77 -4.20 -9.46
C VAL A 226 -0.06 -5.48 -9.39
N SER A 227 -1.19 -5.39 -8.70
CA SER A 227 -2.20 -6.45 -8.68
C SER A 227 -3.07 -6.37 -9.94
N THR A 228 -3.52 -7.53 -10.40
CA THR A 228 -4.39 -7.64 -11.57
C THR A 228 -5.61 -8.51 -11.25
N GLY A 229 -6.70 -8.27 -11.96
CA GLY A 229 -7.98 -8.93 -11.74
C GLY A 229 -8.92 -8.14 -10.82
N ILE A 230 -10.00 -8.79 -10.42
CA ILE A 230 -11.13 -8.15 -9.74
C ILE A 230 -10.91 -8.24 -8.22
N PRO A 231 -10.92 -7.12 -7.47
CA PRO A 231 -10.82 -7.15 -6.01
C PRO A 231 -12.07 -7.75 -5.37
N GLN A 232 -11.91 -8.31 -4.18
CA GLN A 232 -13.01 -8.82 -3.37
C GLN A 232 -13.53 -7.77 -2.38
N THR A 233 -14.84 -7.80 -2.16
CA THR A 233 -15.47 -7.04 -1.09
C THR A 233 -15.15 -7.66 0.28
N ILE A 234 -14.60 -6.85 1.18
CA ILE A 234 -14.23 -7.23 2.54
C ILE A 234 -14.90 -6.26 3.51
N THR A 235 -15.58 -6.78 4.52
CA THR A 235 -16.17 -5.96 5.59
C THR A 235 -15.23 -5.91 6.79
N SER A 236 -14.89 -4.70 7.23
CA SER A 236 -14.13 -4.49 8.46
C SER A 236 -14.94 -4.95 9.65
N LYS A 237 -14.39 -5.90 10.41
CA LYS A 237 -15.00 -6.39 11.67
C LYS A 237 -15.15 -5.28 12.73
N LYS A 238 -14.28 -4.25 12.69
CA LYS A 238 -14.25 -3.18 13.70
C LYS A 238 -15.24 -2.04 13.38
N THR A 239 -15.35 -1.67 12.10
CA THR A 239 -16.08 -0.47 11.69
C THR A 239 -17.34 -0.78 10.87
N GLY A 240 -17.53 -2.03 10.43
CA GLY A 240 -18.58 -2.40 9.49
C GLY A 240 -18.41 -1.81 8.09
N LYS A 241 -17.35 -1.03 7.84
CA LYS A 241 -17.06 -0.44 6.54
C LYS A 241 -16.62 -1.51 5.54
N PHE A 242 -16.99 -1.28 4.28
CA PHE A 242 -16.64 -2.16 3.17
C PHE A 242 -15.35 -1.67 2.52
N PHE A 243 -14.53 -2.61 2.09
CA PHE A 243 -13.27 -2.40 1.40
C PHE A 243 -13.22 -3.31 0.18
N TYR A 244 -12.47 -2.93 -0.83
CA TYR A 244 -12.26 -3.74 -2.04
C TYR A 244 -10.78 -4.04 -2.14
N ASN A 245 -10.40 -5.30 -1.95
CA ASN A 245 -8.99 -5.71 -1.90
C ASN A 245 -8.75 -6.92 -2.81
N HIS A 246 -7.65 -6.90 -3.56
CA HIS A 246 -7.16 -8.08 -4.28
C HIS A 246 -6.70 -9.17 -3.30
N VAL A 247 -6.88 -10.44 -3.68
CA VAL A 247 -6.53 -11.60 -2.86
C VAL A 247 -5.83 -12.67 -3.69
N TRP A 248 -4.93 -13.42 -3.06
CA TRP A 248 -4.08 -14.42 -3.73
C TRP A 248 -4.84 -15.42 -4.59
N ASP A 249 -5.94 -15.97 -4.08
CA ASP A 249 -6.69 -17.04 -4.76
C ASP A 249 -7.35 -16.61 -6.08
N LYS A 250 -7.48 -15.30 -6.34
CA LYS A 250 -8.23 -14.76 -7.49
C LYS A 250 -7.48 -13.74 -8.32
N ASN A 251 -6.35 -13.27 -7.84
CA ASN A 251 -5.61 -12.17 -8.43
C ASN A 251 -4.15 -12.57 -8.63
N ALA A 252 -3.50 -11.94 -9.59
CA ALA A 252 -2.07 -12.11 -9.83
C ALA A 252 -1.36 -10.80 -9.52
N LEU A 253 -0.16 -10.90 -8.95
CA LEU A 253 0.66 -9.77 -8.55
C LEU A 253 1.95 -9.80 -9.39
N TYR A 254 2.29 -8.67 -10.01
CA TYR A 254 3.44 -8.58 -10.90
C TYR A 254 4.35 -7.42 -10.52
N TRP A 255 5.62 -7.53 -10.90
CA TRP A 255 6.57 -6.44 -10.81
C TRP A 255 6.29 -5.38 -11.87
N ALA A 256 6.00 -4.15 -11.43
CA ALA A 256 5.87 -2.98 -12.29
C ALA A 256 7.19 -2.20 -12.42
N SER A 257 8.03 -2.21 -11.37
CA SER A 257 9.42 -1.75 -11.42
C SER A 257 10.39 -2.91 -11.67
N PRO A 258 11.59 -2.67 -12.24
CA PRO A 258 12.60 -3.71 -12.36
C PRO A 258 12.96 -4.35 -11.01
N VAL A 259 13.30 -5.63 -11.06
CA VAL A 259 13.76 -6.37 -9.88
C VAL A 259 15.14 -5.86 -9.47
N ASN A 260 15.23 -5.23 -8.30
CA ASN A 260 16.47 -4.65 -7.77
C ASN A 260 17.39 -5.76 -7.22
N LEU A 261 18.35 -6.20 -8.03
CA LEU A 261 19.33 -7.22 -7.64
C LEU A 261 20.49 -6.60 -6.84
N ILE A 262 20.93 -7.25 -5.77
CA ILE A 262 22.00 -6.77 -4.87
C ILE A 262 23.30 -6.39 -5.60
N ASP A 263 23.71 -7.19 -6.59
CA ASP A 263 24.98 -7.00 -7.31
C ASP A 263 24.89 -6.01 -8.48
N LYS A 264 23.74 -5.37 -8.67
CA LYS A 264 23.50 -4.44 -9.77
C LYS A 264 23.15 -3.07 -9.25
N LYS A 265 23.55 -2.05 -10.03
CA LYS A 265 23.07 -0.68 -9.78
C LYS A 265 21.53 -0.70 -9.82
N PRO A 266 20.85 -0.13 -8.82
CA PRO A 266 19.39 -0.08 -8.79
C PRO A 266 18.88 0.57 -10.08
N ALA A 267 17.83 -0.02 -10.64
CA ALA A 267 17.17 0.60 -11.78
C ALA A 267 16.43 1.86 -11.31
N PHE A 268 16.33 2.84 -12.20
CA PHE A 268 15.53 4.03 -11.91
C PHE A 268 14.05 3.64 -11.86
N ILE A 269 13.36 4.06 -10.81
CA ILE A 269 11.91 3.93 -10.67
C ILE A 269 11.31 5.28 -11.01
N ASP A 270 10.45 5.31 -12.01
CA ASP A 270 9.73 6.50 -12.40
C ASP A 270 8.64 6.79 -11.36
N GLU A 271 8.76 7.90 -10.63
CA GLU A 271 7.75 8.32 -9.64
C GLU A 271 6.35 8.48 -10.27
N SER A 272 6.29 8.81 -11.57
CA SER A 272 5.03 8.92 -12.31
C SER A 272 4.29 7.57 -12.39
N LEU A 273 5.03 6.46 -12.46
CA LEU A 273 4.44 5.11 -12.44
C LEU A 273 3.81 4.81 -11.09
N LYS A 274 4.53 5.10 -10.01
CA LYS A 274 4.05 4.89 -8.64
C LYS A 274 2.83 5.76 -8.33
N GLU A 275 2.83 7.01 -8.79
CA GLU A 275 1.66 7.89 -8.68
C GLU A 275 0.46 7.38 -9.48
N MET A 276 0.70 6.92 -10.72
CA MET A 276 -0.34 6.38 -11.58
C MET A 276 -1.03 5.15 -10.97
N LEU A 277 -0.26 4.17 -10.48
CA LEU A 277 -0.82 2.96 -9.89
C LEU A 277 -1.68 3.25 -8.64
N SER A 278 -1.22 4.13 -7.75
CA SER A 278 -2.06 4.56 -6.61
C SER A 278 -3.32 5.29 -7.05
N ARG A 279 -3.26 6.06 -8.14
CA ARG A 279 -4.44 6.72 -8.68
C ARG A 279 -5.41 5.72 -9.29
N ILE A 280 -4.92 4.68 -9.97
CA ILE A 280 -5.73 3.57 -10.48
C ILE A 280 -6.50 2.90 -9.32
N GLN A 281 -5.80 2.48 -8.26
CA GLN A 281 -6.43 1.86 -7.09
C GLN A 281 -7.49 2.77 -6.44
N ARG A 282 -7.19 4.06 -6.28
CA ARG A 282 -8.14 5.03 -5.70
C ARG A 282 -9.39 5.20 -6.56
N ILE A 283 -9.25 5.28 -7.89
CA ILE A 283 -10.40 5.40 -8.78
C ILE A 283 -11.19 4.10 -8.86
N GLU A 284 -10.52 2.95 -8.87
CA GLU A 284 -11.16 1.64 -8.79
C GLU A 284 -12.05 1.53 -7.54
N TYR A 285 -11.49 1.85 -6.37
CA TYR A 285 -12.23 1.86 -5.10
C TYR A 285 -13.47 2.76 -5.17
N ARG A 286 -13.32 3.99 -5.68
CA ARG A 286 -14.43 4.95 -5.80
C ARG A 286 -15.50 4.48 -6.78
N LEU A 287 -15.12 3.82 -7.88
CA LEU A 287 -16.08 3.25 -8.84
C LEU A 287 -16.90 2.13 -8.20
N TYR A 288 -16.27 1.27 -7.40
CA TYR A 288 -16.99 0.25 -6.64
C TYR A 288 -17.95 0.86 -5.61
N GLU A 289 -17.55 1.91 -4.90
CA GLU A 289 -18.45 2.64 -4.00
C GLU A 289 -19.63 3.26 -4.75
N ALA A 290 -19.37 3.95 -5.87
CA ALA A 290 -20.41 4.58 -6.69
C ALA A 290 -21.37 3.55 -7.29
N LEU A 291 -20.85 2.43 -7.78
CA LEU A 291 -21.67 1.34 -8.32
C LEU A 291 -22.56 0.75 -7.23
N ARG A 292 -22.02 0.48 -6.05
CA ARG A 292 -22.82 -0.03 -4.94
C ARG A 292 -23.91 0.96 -4.52
N HIS A 293 -23.54 2.22 -4.31
CA HIS A 293 -24.49 3.26 -3.92
C HIS A 293 -25.61 3.43 -4.94
N SER A 294 -25.28 3.47 -6.24
CA SER A 294 -26.29 3.56 -7.31
C SER A 294 -27.18 2.32 -7.41
N ILE A 295 -26.69 1.12 -7.09
CA ILE A 295 -27.53 -0.09 -7.03
C ILE A 295 -28.48 -0.04 -5.82
N ASP A 296 -27.99 0.45 -4.68
CA ASP A 296 -28.76 0.53 -3.44
C ASP A 296 -29.84 1.64 -3.52
N GLU A 297 -29.56 2.78 -4.14
CA GLU A 297 -30.47 3.94 -4.21
C GLU A 297 -31.31 4.01 -5.49
N GLU A 298 -30.74 3.62 -6.64
CA GLU A 298 -31.38 3.71 -7.95
C GLU A 298 -31.30 2.37 -8.73
N PRO A 299 -31.90 1.28 -8.21
CA PRO A 299 -31.76 -0.07 -8.78
C PRO A 299 -32.27 -0.17 -10.23
N GLU A 300 -33.16 0.73 -10.65
CA GLU A 300 -33.73 0.75 -12.00
C GLU A 300 -32.82 1.44 -13.04
N ASN A 301 -31.80 2.19 -12.61
CA ASN A 301 -30.90 2.96 -13.48
C ASN A 301 -29.80 2.07 -14.13
N LYS A 302 -30.26 1.08 -14.91
CA LYS A 302 -29.39 0.07 -15.55
C LYS A 302 -28.35 0.67 -16.49
N GLU A 303 -28.67 1.79 -17.13
CA GLU A 303 -27.75 2.50 -18.03
C GLU A 303 -26.54 3.04 -17.25
N TYR A 304 -26.80 3.70 -16.11
CA TYR A 304 -25.74 4.22 -15.26
C TYR A 304 -24.89 3.10 -14.64
N HIS A 305 -25.51 2.01 -14.18
CA HIS A 305 -24.77 0.84 -13.67
C HIS A 305 -23.88 0.23 -14.75
N SER A 306 -24.38 0.13 -15.99
CA SER A 306 -23.61 -0.38 -17.13
C SER A 306 -22.42 0.52 -17.45
N LEU A 307 -22.61 1.84 -17.43
CA LEU A 307 -21.54 2.82 -17.62
C LEU A 307 -20.45 2.66 -16.55
N LEU A 308 -20.82 2.65 -15.27
CA LEU A 308 -19.85 2.52 -14.17
C LEU A 308 -19.08 1.21 -14.25
N ASN A 309 -19.75 0.08 -14.55
CA ASN A 309 -19.09 -1.21 -14.76
C ASN A 309 -18.10 -1.18 -15.92
N LYS A 310 -18.45 -0.51 -17.03
CA LYS A 310 -17.55 -0.38 -18.17
C LYS A 310 -16.32 0.45 -17.84
N GLN A 311 -16.49 1.57 -17.12
CA GLN A 311 -15.35 2.37 -16.67
C GLN A 311 -14.48 1.61 -15.67
N LEU A 312 -15.08 0.82 -14.77
CA LEU A 312 -14.37 -0.05 -13.85
C LEU A 312 -13.49 -1.06 -14.59
N GLN A 313 -14.01 -1.72 -15.62
CA GLN A 313 -13.23 -2.63 -16.47
C GLN A 313 -12.06 -1.91 -17.17
N ARG A 314 -12.27 -0.68 -17.66
CA ARG A 314 -11.18 0.13 -18.26
C ARG A 314 -10.10 0.47 -17.25
N VAL A 315 -10.48 0.90 -16.05
CA VAL A 315 -9.53 1.23 -14.96
C VAL A 315 -8.73 -0.01 -14.54
N GLN A 316 -9.39 -1.17 -14.43
CA GLN A 316 -8.73 -2.46 -14.17
C GLN A 316 -7.75 -2.84 -15.29
N HIS A 317 -8.12 -2.60 -16.55
CA HIS A 317 -7.23 -2.81 -17.68
C HIS A 317 -6.01 -1.86 -17.63
N SER A 318 -6.17 -0.63 -17.13
CA SER A 318 -5.04 0.29 -16.96
C SER A 318 -3.97 -0.25 -16.01
N ALA A 319 -4.34 -0.93 -14.92
CA ALA A 319 -3.36 -1.61 -14.06
C ALA A 319 -2.56 -2.66 -14.84
N PHE A 320 -3.24 -3.44 -15.68
CA PHE A 320 -2.61 -4.46 -16.52
C PHE A 320 -1.60 -3.87 -17.50
N LEU A 321 -1.69 -2.60 -17.91
CA LEU A 321 -0.67 -2.01 -18.79
C LEU A 321 0.73 -1.97 -18.16
N PHE A 322 0.83 -2.05 -16.83
CA PHE A 322 2.08 -1.87 -16.10
C PHE A 322 2.62 -3.17 -15.49
N HIS A 323 2.05 -4.33 -15.78
CA HIS A 323 2.46 -5.62 -15.19
C HIS A 323 3.82 -6.14 -15.67
N ASN A 324 4.44 -5.49 -16.68
CA ASN A 324 5.73 -5.89 -17.22
C ASN A 324 6.80 -4.81 -16.97
N ALA A 325 7.64 -5.06 -15.95
CA ALA A 325 8.75 -4.18 -15.59
C ALA A 325 9.74 -3.91 -16.74
N ASP A 326 10.03 -4.89 -17.61
CA ASP A 326 10.98 -4.71 -18.73
C ASP A 326 10.43 -3.70 -19.74
N GLU A 327 9.17 -3.83 -20.10
CA GLU A 327 8.49 -2.89 -21.01
C GLU A 327 8.39 -1.49 -20.40
N ASN A 328 8.17 -1.40 -19.08
CA ASN A 328 8.12 -0.13 -18.37
C ASN A 328 9.47 0.61 -18.34
N GLN A 329 10.59 -0.04 -18.68
CA GLN A 329 11.89 0.64 -18.86
C GLN A 329 11.98 1.40 -20.19
N ASN A 330 11.11 1.12 -21.16
CA ASN A 330 11.05 1.89 -22.39
C ASN A 330 10.28 3.19 -22.14
N THR A 331 10.99 4.31 -22.02
CA THR A 331 10.41 5.63 -21.70
C THR A 331 9.28 6.04 -22.65
N ALA A 332 9.40 5.78 -23.95
CA ALA A 332 8.37 6.15 -24.92
C ALA A 332 7.09 5.33 -24.73
N LEU A 333 7.25 4.02 -24.49
CA LEU A 333 6.12 3.13 -24.20
C LEU A 333 5.49 3.45 -22.84
N LEU A 334 6.29 3.69 -21.80
CA LEU A 334 5.82 4.07 -20.47
C LEU A 334 5.01 5.37 -20.55
N ASN A 335 5.52 6.42 -21.20
CA ASN A 335 4.80 7.68 -21.36
C ASN A 335 3.47 7.52 -22.11
N ALA A 336 3.43 6.66 -23.14
CA ALA A 336 2.20 6.36 -23.85
C ALA A 336 1.17 5.64 -22.95
N ARG A 337 1.62 4.68 -22.13
CA ARG A 337 0.77 3.97 -21.15
C ARG A 337 0.27 4.89 -20.05
N LEU A 338 1.14 5.74 -19.50
CA LEU A 338 0.78 6.75 -18.49
C LEU A 338 -0.29 7.70 -19.03
N LYS A 339 -0.11 8.21 -20.26
CA LYS A 339 -1.11 9.07 -20.90
C LYS A 339 -2.44 8.35 -21.10
N ASN A 340 -2.42 7.12 -21.61
CA ASN A 340 -3.64 6.34 -21.82
C ASN A 340 -4.38 6.05 -20.49
N ALA A 341 -3.65 5.67 -19.44
CA ALA A 341 -4.21 5.47 -18.11
C ALA A 341 -4.80 6.78 -17.55
N ASP A 342 -4.13 7.92 -17.73
CA ASP A 342 -4.64 9.23 -17.30
C ASP A 342 -5.99 9.55 -17.95
N GLU A 343 -6.10 9.37 -19.27
CA GLU A 343 -7.34 9.57 -20.02
C GLU A 343 -8.48 8.68 -19.48
N VAL A 344 -8.21 7.38 -19.28
CA VAL A 344 -9.18 6.44 -18.70
C VAL A 344 -9.61 6.86 -17.29
N LEU A 345 -8.67 7.26 -16.43
CA LEU A 345 -8.96 7.64 -15.05
C LEU A 345 -9.75 8.96 -14.97
N ASN A 346 -9.46 9.89 -15.88
CA ASN A 346 -10.24 11.12 -16.03
C ASN A 346 -11.68 10.76 -16.42
N MET A 347 -11.86 9.93 -17.44
CA MET A 347 -13.19 9.49 -17.89
C MET A 347 -13.99 8.73 -16.83
N ALA A 348 -13.35 7.82 -16.10
CA ALA A 348 -13.96 7.14 -14.96
C ALA A 348 -14.39 8.13 -13.86
N SER A 349 -13.56 9.13 -13.57
CA SER A 349 -13.89 10.17 -12.57
C SER A 349 -15.11 10.99 -12.98
N LEU A 350 -15.30 11.21 -14.28
CA LEU A 350 -16.42 11.96 -14.84
C LEU A 350 -17.70 11.16 -14.81
N ALA A 351 -17.64 9.88 -15.19
CA ALA A 351 -18.78 8.98 -15.12
C ALA A 351 -19.35 8.90 -13.70
N MET A 352 -18.51 8.86 -12.66
CA MET A 352 -18.98 8.87 -11.26
C MET A 352 -19.69 10.16 -10.82
N ASN A 353 -19.59 11.25 -11.60
CA ASN A 353 -20.17 12.55 -11.28
C ASN A 353 -21.09 13.03 -12.41
N GLN A 354 -21.95 12.14 -12.92
CA GLN A 354 -22.84 12.45 -14.05
C GLN A 354 -23.76 13.64 -13.76
N GLU A 355 -24.23 13.81 -12.52
CA GLU A 355 -25.00 14.99 -12.12
C GLU A 355 -24.21 16.29 -12.29
N ARG A 356 -22.92 16.28 -12.00
CA ARG A 356 -22.04 17.44 -12.21
C ARG A 356 -21.85 17.72 -13.70
N LEU A 357 -21.79 16.70 -14.55
CA LEU A 357 -21.74 16.86 -16.02
C LEU A 357 -23.05 17.41 -16.60
N ASN A 358 -24.19 16.96 -16.07
CA ASN A 358 -25.52 17.34 -16.53
C ASN A 358 -26.11 18.56 -15.81
N SER A 359 -25.40 19.07 -14.81
CA SER A 359 -25.78 20.27 -14.08
C SER A 359 -26.01 21.43 -15.06
N SER A 360 -26.99 22.27 -14.77
CA SER A 360 -27.16 23.50 -15.54
C SER A 360 -25.99 24.45 -15.26
N PHE A 361 -25.72 25.36 -16.20
CA PHE A 361 -24.76 26.44 -15.97
C PHE A 361 -25.03 27.19 -14.66
N LEU A 362 -26.30 27.43 -14.32
CA LEU A 362 -26.69 28.12 -13.09
C LEU A 362 -26.30 27.36 -11.83
N LEU A 363 -26.46 26.03 -11.82
CA LEU A 363 -26.08 25.22 -10.68
C LEU A 363 -24.55 25.19 -10.50
N ARG A 364 -23.79 25.10 -11.61
CA ARG A 364 -22.32 25.16 -11.56
C ARG A 364 -21.80 26.52 -11.12
N ALA A 365 -22.39 27.58 -11.65
CA ALA A 365 -22.12 28.95 -11.24
C ALA A 365 -22.37 29.11 -9.72
N TRP A 366 -23.49 28.56 -9.23
CA TRP A 366 -23.83 28.56 -7.81
C TRP A 366 -22.88 27.72 -6.94
N GLU A 367 -22.24 26.68 -7.45
CA GLU A 367 -21.29 25.87 -6.69
C GLU A 367 -19.83 26.38 -6.79
N SER A 368 -19.54 27.30 -7.72
CA SER A 368 -18.17 27.77 -7.97
C SER A 368 -17.69 28.74 -6.88
N ILE A 369 -16.68 28.33 -6.13
CA ILE A 369 -15.99 29.19 -5.15
C ILE A 369 -15.39 30.42 -5.86
N ALA A 370 -14.78 30.22 -7.04
CA ALA A 370 -14.22 31.30 -7.83
C ALA A 370 -15.29 32.34 -8.22
N LEU A 371 -16.50 31.92 -8.61
CA LEU A 371 -17.56 32.87 -8.91
C LEU A 371 -18.02 33.66 -7.67
N HIS A 372 -18.16 33.01 -6.51
CA HIS A 372 -18.52 33.70 -5.27
C HIS A 372 -17.47 34.75 -4.88
N GLU A 373 -16.19 34.42 -4.99
CA GLU A 373 -15.12 35.37 -4.73
C GLU A 373 -15.07 36.50 -5.77
N ALA A 374 -15.40 36.22 -7.03
CA ALA A 374 -15.54 37.25 -8.05
C ALA A 374 -16.68 38.23 -7.72
N LEU A 375 -17.85 37.70 -7.31
CA LEU A 375 -19.00 38.50 -6.87
C LEU A 375 -18.68 39.33 -5.62
N LEU A 376 -17.90 38.78 -4.68
CA LEU A 376 -17.41 39.54 -3.52
C LEU A 376 -16.49 40.69 -3.96
N GLY A 377 -15.58 40.46 -4.90
CA GLY A 377 -14.74 41.51 -5.49
C GLY A 377 -15.58 42.63 -6.12
N LEU A 378 -16.62 42.27 -6.89
CA LEU A 378 -17.56 43.23 -7.48
C LEU A 378 -18.35 44.00 -6.41
N LEU A 379 -18.74 43.34 -5.32
CA LEU A 379 -19.41 44.00 -4.20
C LEU A 379 -18.49 45.01 -3.51
N VAL A 380 -17.22 44.64 -3.27
CA VAL A 380 -16.20 45.55 -2.73
C VAL A 380 -16.00 46.74 -3.65
N MET A 381 -15.96 46.53 -4.97
CA MET A 381 -15.92 47.63 -5.94
C MET A 381 -17.14 48.55 -5.82
N ALA A 382 -18.35 47.99 -5.77
CA ALA A 382 -19.59 48.75 -5.70
C ALA A 382 -19.67 49.61 -4.43
N VAL A 383 -19.30 49.05 -3.27
CA VAL A 383 -19.25 49.78 -1.99
C VAL A 383 -18.16 50.85 -2.03
N SER A 384 -16.98 50.52 -2.58
CA SER A 384 -15.87 51.46 -2.68
C SER A 384 -16.17 52.60 -3.64
N ALA A 385 -16.99 52.36 -4.68
CA ALA A 385 -17.35 53.35 -5.68
C ALA A 385 -18.08 54.56 -5.10
N ALA A 386 -18.86 54.38 -4.02
CA ALA A 386 -19.50 55.48 -3.30
C ALA A 386 -18.50 56.38 -2.55
N THR A 387 -17.28 55.89 -2.29
CA THR A 387 -16.23 56.59 -1.54
C THR A 387 -15.01 57.01 -2.38
N LEU A 388 -14.99 56.61 -3.66
CA LEU A 388 -13.92 56.86 -4.64
C LEU A 388 -13.53 58.34 -4.75
N LEU A 389 -14.50 59.24 -4.58
CA LEU A 389 -14.32 60.69 -4.74
C LEU A 389 -13.82 61.38 -3.46
N THR A 390 -13.74 60.67 -2.34
CA THR A 390 -13.54 61.30 -1.02
C THR A 390 -12.31 60.82 -0.26
N THR A 391 -11.78 59.62 -0.53
CA THR A 391 -10.61 59.11 0.21
C THR A 391 -9.66 58.28 -0.68
N PRO A 392 -8.32 58.37 -0.47
CA PRO A 392 -7.35 57.48 -1.11
C PRO A 392 -7.60 55.99 -0.83
N LEU A 393 -8.20 55.68 0.33
CA LEU A 393 -8.59 54.32 0.70
C LEU A 393 -9.66 53.75 -0.24
N GLY A 394 -10.63 54.56 -0.68
CA GLY A 394 -11.66 54.15 -1.64
C GLY A 394 -11.09 53.76 -3.00
N ILE A 395 -10.06 54.47 -3.47
CA ILE A 395 -9.34 54.12 -4.72
C ILE A 395 -8.60 52.79 -4.56
N GLY A 396 -7.88 52.60 -3.45
CA GLY A 396 -7.17 51.34 -3.17
C GLY A 396 -8.09 50.13 -3.10
N LEU A 397 -9.21 50.24 -2.38
CA LEU A 397 -10.20 49.17 -2.27
C LEU A 397 -10.90 48.87 -3.60
N PHE A 398 -11.17 49.88 -4.41
CA PHE A 398 -11.74 49.69 -5.74
C PHE A 398 -10.80 48.91 -6.66
N ILE A 399 -9.51 49.27 -6.70
CA ILE A 399 -8.50 48.56 -7.50
C ILE A 399 -8.33 47.12 -7.01
N ALA A 400 -8.28 46.91 -5.69
CA ALA A 400 -8.18 45.57 -5.10
C ALA A 400 -9.41 44.71 -5.45
N GLY A 401 -10.62 45.25 -5.30
CA GLY A 401 -11.87 44.59 -5.67
C GLY A 401 -11.92 44.25 -7.16
N ALA A 402 -11.48 45.16 -8.04
CA ALA A 402 -11.43 44.93 -9.49
C ALA A 402 -10.43 43.83 -9.87
N THR A 403 -9.26 43.83 -9.23
CA THR A 403 -8.23 42.82 -9.45
C THR A 403 -8.70 41.45 -8.99
N MET A 404 -9.31 41.38 -7.80
CA MET A 404 -9.89 40.15 -7.25
C MET A 404 -11.01 39.63 -8.15
N ALA A 405 -11.95 40.50 -8.55
CA ALA A 405 -13.06 40.12 -9.43
C ALA A 405 -12.58 39.61 -10.79
N ALA A 406 -11.59 40.27 -11.39
CA ALA A 406 -11.04 39.86 -12.68
C ALA A 406 -10.28 38.52 -12.57
N TYR A 407 -9.44 38.35 -11.56
CA TYR A 407 -8.68 37.12 -11.33
C TYR A 407 -9.62 35.93 -11.09
N GLN A 408 -10.60 36.10 -10.20
CA GLN A 408 -11.53 35.02 -9.88
C GLN A 408 -12.55 34.76 -10.98
N GLY A 409 -12.97 35.79 -11.72
CA GLY A 409 -13.77 35.63 -12.93
C GLY A 409 -13.03 34.83 -14.01
N TYR A 410 -11.72 35.03 -14.17
CA TYR A 410 -10.88 34.20 -15.03
C TYR A 410 -10.78 32.76 -14.51
N GLY A 411 -10.67 32.57 -13.18
CA GLY A 411 -10.74 31.26 -12.54
C GLY A 411 -12.03 30.51 -12.89
N PHE A 412 -13.19 31.14 -12.74
CA PHE A 412 -14.48 30.55 -13.12
C PHE A 412 -14.57 30.26 -14.63
N TYR A 413 -14.06 31.14 -15.49
CA TYR A 413 -13.99 30.87 -16.93
C TYR A 413 -13.15 29.63 -17.25
N ALA A 414 -12.01 29.44 -16.58
CA ALA A 414 -11.18 28.25 -16.74
C ALA A 414 -11.89 26.99 -16.24
N GLU A 415 -12.67 27.06 -15.15
CA GLU A 415 -13.54 25.99 -14.67
C GLU A 415 -14.59 25.59 -15.73
N GLU A 416 -15.29 26.57 -16.32
CA GLU A 416 -16.32 26.31 -17.34
C GLU A 416 -15.71 25.80 -18.65
N LYS A 417 -14.56 26.34 -19.08
CA LYS A 417 -13.84 25.81 -20.24
C LYS A 417 -13.47 24.35 -20.03
N LYS A 418 -12.91 24.02 -18.86
CA LYS A 418 -12.59 22.64 -18.49
C LYS A 418 -13.84 21.78 -18.48
N HIS A 419 -14.95 22.26 -17.91
CA HIS A 419 -16.22 21.53 -17.90
C HIS A 419 -16.75 21.25 -19.31
N ALA A 420 -16.67 22.23 -20.23
CA ALA A 420 -17.08 22.05 -21.62
C ALA A 420 -16.24 21.00 -22.36
N GLU A 421 -14.90 21.10 -22.27
CA GLU A 421 -13.97 20.12 -22.85
C GLU A 421 -14.22 18.71 -22.29
N THR A 422 -14.47 18.65 -20.98
CA THR A 422 -14.77 17.42 -20.24
C THR A 422 -16.09 16.80 -20.70
N LYS A 423 -17.13 17.61 -20.89
CA LYS A 423 -18.45 17.17 -21.36
C LYS A 423 -18.39 16.69 -22.81
N GLU A 424 -17.69 17.41 -23.68
CA GLU A 424 -17.49 17.03 -25.08
C GLU A 424 -16.74 15.69 -25.20
N LEU A 425 -15.68 15.50 -24.41
CA LEU A 425 -14.95 14.24 -24.35
C LEU A 425 -15.84 13.10 -23.86
N TYR A 426 -16.62 13.35 -22.81
CA TYR A 426 -17.59 12.39 -22.28
C TYR A 426 -18.63 11.99 -23.33
N GLU A 427 -19.27 12.95 -24.00
CA GLU A 427 -20.28 12.71 -25.02
C GLU A 427 -19.69 11.97 -26.24
N THR A 428 -18.49 12.33 -26.68
CA THR A 428 -17.80 11.69 -27.80
C THR A 428 -17.47 10.23 -27.49
N GLU A 429 -16.88 9.95 -26.33
CA GLU A 429 -16.59 8.57 -25.93
C GLU A 429 -17.87 7.78 -25.66
N HIS A 430 -18.87 8.37 -25.01
CA HIS A 430 -20.15 7.72 -24.77
C HIS A 430 -20.85 7.34 -26.09
N ALA A 431 -20.79 8.22 -27.09
CA ALA A 431 -21.31 7.93 -28.42
C ALA A 431 -20.56 6.78 -29.11
N MET A 432 -19.22 6.75 -29.03
CA MET A 432 -18.43 5.62 -29.54
C MET A 432 -18.72 4.29 -28.82
N GLN A 433 -19.23 4.36 -27.60
CA GLN A 433 -19.54 3.18 -26.79
C GLN A 433 -20.91 2.55 -27.09
N LEU A 434 -21.79 3.27 -27.79
CA LEU A 434 -23.13 2.81 -28.21
C LEU A 434 -23.14 2.23 -29.64
N VAL A 435 -22.03 2.35 -30.37
CA VAL A 435 -21.77 1.73 -31.68
C VAL A 435 -20.99 0.44 -31.47
#